data_AF-A0A554JMY0-F1
#
_entry.id   AF-A0A554JMY0-F1
#
_cell.length_a   1.000
_cell.length_b   1.000
_cell.length_c   1.000
_cell.angle_alpha   90.00
_cell.angle_beta   90.00
_cell.angle_gamma   90.00
#
_symmetry.space_group_name_H-M   'P 1'
#
loop_
_entity.id
_entity.type
_entity.pdbx_description
1 polymer ?
#
loop_
_entity_poly.entity_id
_entity_poly.type
_entity_poly.pdbx_seq_one_letter_code
_entity_poly.pdbx_strand_id
1 'polypeptide(L)'
;MTRIIGIRHRVKQTAEGEARPTQVVMLSEMGAVLGSYMLEDEQAEYDFLLGTFPTHFRPLQAGEDVASSIPDHYLKLRKVKKNEVVPEGVQTRMIGRDLYRIEKVADRFDGLKKDDCVAMVLGGSGDYSALALARRGEEIGATVYRMPAAKLKMLRNEVTKDNDAELLARTFLATPTHFYEVRPRDREIIAVRVAFGARIDVMKARIACEQRLRQRFIGSIFCRPDGYFPEGDLEKQYDEAKANDAILLAMLAEEARRERELEKLVKATGVWQSVIGDIEGMGWAIASRVVSGVVDIRRFSDKTKFKAFAGVHILLNGKFPRRRSGQLSNWNPDVRQALYLLGDQFNRRPGSYWGQKLLANKAYFRRVHPEPVADEKGVKKYTNGHIHKMAIWRTLSQFVMWLYREWTRYEGDPEKFVLDPEYPSMRQVEVRQKAA
;
A
#
# COMPACT_ATOMS: atom_id res chain seq x y z
N MET A 1 -15.98 22.15 20.08
CA MET A 1 -14.86 22.82 19.42
C MET A 1 -14.12 21.74 18.66
N THR A 2 -14.09 21.84 17.34
CA THR A 2 -13.46 20.86 16.47
C THR A 2 -11.95 21.04 16.54
N ARG A 3 -11.21 19.97 16.85
CA ARG A 3 -9.74 20.02 16.82
C ARG A 3 -9.26 19.53 15.46
N ILE A 4 -8.16 20.11 14.99
CA ILE A 4 -7.50 19.69 13.76
C ILE A 4 -6.22 18.96 14.15
N ILE A 5 -6.15 17.68 13.80
CA ILE A 5 -5.10 16.76 14.24
C ILE A 5 -4.23 16.40 13.05
N GLY A 6 -2.98 16.82 13.05
CA GLY A 6 -2.01 16.38 12.06
C GLY A 6 -1.24 15.17 12.56
N ILE A 7 -1.17 14.10 11.75
CA ILE A 7 -0.49 12.86 12.11
C ILE A 7 0.61 12.54 11.09
N ARG A 8 1.84 12.44 11.59
CA ARG A 8 2.95 11.82 10.87
C ARG A 8 3.17 10.43 11.44
N HIS A 9 2.68 9.42 10.74
CA HIS A 9 2.81 8.03 11.15
C HIS A 9 4.27 7.55 11.14
N ARG A 10 4.61 6.70 12.12
CA ARG A 10 5.91 6.07 12.34
C ARG A 10 6.47 5.39 11.09
N VAL A 11 7.80 5.47 10.98
CA VAL A 11 8.64 4.59 10.16
C VAL A 11 9.41 3.70 11.13
N LYS A 12 9.28 2.37 11.02
CA LYS A 12 9.74 1.42 12.06
C LYS A 12 11.21 1.60 12.44
N GLN A 13 12.10 1.87 11.47
CA GLN A 13 13.50 2.28 11.65
C GLN A 13 13.95 3.16 10.47
N THR A 14 14.79 4.16 10.72
CA THR A 14 15.52 4.87 9.64
C THR A 14 16.64 4.00 9.07
N ALA A 15 17.28 4.43 7.97
CA ALA A 15 18.49 3.77 7.47
C ALA A 15 19.63 3.76 8.51
N GLU A 16 19.58 4.66 9.50
CA GLU A 16 20.53 4.80 10.61
C GLU A 16 20.07 4.05 11.87
N GLY A 17 18.94 3.32 11.82
CA GLY A 17 18.44 2.52 12.93
C GLY A 17 17.65 3.30 13.99
N GLU A 18 17.45 4.61 13.81
CA GLU A 18 16.72 5.44 14.76
C GLU A 18 15.22 5.12 14.75
N ALA A 19 14.64 4.94 15.93
CA ALA A 19 13.20 4.83 16.10
C ALA A 19 12.56 6.22 15.94
N ARG A 20 11.57 6.33 15.05
CA ARG A 20 10.78 7.54 14.89
C ARG A 20 9.34 7.29 15.32
N PRO A 21 8.89 7.79 16.49
CA PRO A 21 7.53 7.60 16.96
C PRO A 21 6.51 8.25 16.02
N THR A 22 5.25 7.85 16.12
CA THR A 22 4.16 8.55 15.45
C THR A 22 4.00 9.92 16.10
N GLN A 23 4.06 10.99 15.30
CA GLN A 23 3.93 12.35 15.80
C GLN A 23 2.49 12.81 15.61
N VAL A 24 1.90 13.39 16.64
CA VAL A 24 0.56 13.96 16.62
C VAL A 24 0.64 15.40 17.08
N VAL A 25 0.06 16.31 16.30
CA VAL A 25 -0.10 17.72 16.68
C VAL A 25 -1.56 18.09 16.56
N MET A 26 -2.12 18.68 17.62
CA MET A 26 -3.51 19.12 17.67
C MET A 26 -3.58 20.63 17.70
N LEU A 27 -4.38 21.19 16.81
CA LEU A 27 -4.65 22.63 16.72
C LEU A 27 -6.11 22.92 17.06
N SER A 28 -6.36 24.09 17.63
CA SER A 28 -7.69 24.67 17.70
C SER A 28 -8.13 25.17 16.32
N GLU A 29 -9.41 25.51 16.17
CA GLU A 29 -9.93 26.15 14.95
C GLU A 29 -9.23 27.49 14.64
N MET A 30 -8.68 28.16 15.65
CA MET A 30 -7.89 29.39 15.49
C MET A 30 -6.40 29.12 15.19
N GLY A 31 -5.98 27.86 15.08
CA GLY A 31 -4.61 27.47 14.78
C GLY A 31 -3.65 27.48 15.98
N ALA A 32 -4.16 27.63 17.20
CA ALA A 32 -3.36 27.53 18.42
C ALA A 32 -3.05 26.06 18.73
N VAL A 33 -1.82 25.76 19.14
CA VAL A 33 -1.41 24.39 19.48
C VAL A 33 -2.06 23.99 20.81
N LEU A 34 -2.91 22.97 20.77
CA LEU A 34 -3.57 22.40 21.95
C LEU A 34 -2.74 21.29 22.59
N GLY A 35 -1.94 20.58 21.80
CA GLY A 35 -1.08 19.50 22.27
C GLY A 35 -0.19 18.95 21.16
N SER A 36 0.93 18.36 21.56
CA SER A 36 1.88 17.66 20.70
C SER A 36 2.36 16.40 21.40
N TYR A 37 2.20 15.24 20.76
CA TYR A 37 2.50 13.94 21.34
C TYR A 37 3.40 13.10 20.43
N MET A 38 4.25 12.30 21.07
CA MET A 38 5.04 11.25 20.44
C MET A 38 4.49 9.91 20.89
N LEU A 39 3.89 9.16 19.97
CA LEU A 39 3.35 7.82 20.24
C LEU A 39 4.45 6.80 19.91
N GLU A 40 5.06 6.24 20.95
CA GLU A 40 6.30 5.46 20.81
C GLU A 40 6.10 4.10 20.12
N ASP A 41 4.93 3.49 20.31
CA ASP A 41 4.62 2.15 19.82
C ASP A 41 3.16 2.02 19.34
N GLU A 42 2.85 0.85 18.80
CA GLU A 42 1.52 0.49 18.32
C GLU A 42 0.44 0.53 19.42
N GLN A 43 0.81 0.34 20.70
CA GLN A 43 -0.13 0.43 21.82
C GLN A 43 -0.51 1.88 22.08
N ALA A 44 0.46 2.80 22.09
CA ALA A 44 0.20 4.24 22.22
C ALA A 44 -0.64 4.80 21.05
N GLU A 45 -0.42 4.31 19.82
CA GLU A 45 -1.28 4.61 18.67
C GLU A 45 -2.72 4.12 18.89
N TYR A 46 -2.89 2.94 19.46
CA TYR A 46 -4.19 2.37 19.77
C TYR A 46 -4.91 3.11 20.91
N ASP A 47 -4.20 3.47 21.97
CA ASP A 47 -4.75 4.30 23.06
C ASP A 47 -5.16 5.69 22.54
N PHE A 48 -4.35 6.28 21.66
CA PHE A 48 -4.70 7.56 21.03
C PHE A 48 -5.98 7.42 20.19
N LEU A 49 -6.09 6.36 19.38
CA LEU A 49 -7.30 6.04 18.62
C LEU A 49 -8.54 5.95 19.51
N LEU A 50 -8.41 5.35 20.71
CA LEU A 50 -9.52 5.16 21.64
C LEU A 50 -9.85 6.38 22.51
N GLY A 51 -9.03 7.44 22.48
CA GLY A 51 -9.20 8.58 23.38
C GLY A 51 -8.67 8.32 24.79
N THR A 52 -7.84 7.30 24.96
CA THR A 52 -7.30 6.82 26.25
C THR A 52 -5.78 6.90 26.30
N PHE A 53 -5.15 7.76 25.50
CA PHE A 53 -3.71 7.97 25.52
C PHE A 53 -3.30 8.76 26.77
N PRO A 54 -2.44 8.21 27.65
CA PRO A 54 -2.01 8.90 28.86
C PRO A 54 -1.21 10.17 28.55
N THR A 55 -1.68 11.32 29.02
CA THR A 55 -0.97 12.61 28.87
C THR A 55 -0.33 13.11 30.17
N HIS A 56 -0.77 12.57 31.31
CA HIS A 56 -0.23 12.91 32.61
C HIS A 56 -0.24 11.67 33.50
N PHE A 57 0.79 11.56 34.34
CA PHE A 57 0.95 10.50 35.31
C PHE A 57 1.18 11.12 36.68
N ARG A 58 0.29 10.81 37.63
CA ARG A 58 0.41 11.27 39.01
C ARG A 58 1.03 10.21 39.91
N PRO A 59 1.66 10.59 41.03
CA PRO A 59 2.03 9.65 42.07
C PRO A 59 0.81 8.87 42.58
N LEU A 60 1.04 7.61 42.95
CA LEU A 60 0.03 6.77 43.57
C LEU A 60 -0.35 7.33 44.95
N GLN A 61 -1.64 7.42 45.27
CA GLN A 61 -2.10 7.87 46.58
C GLN A 61 -2.09 6.71 47.59
N ALA A 62 -1.87 7.02 48.87
CA ALA A 62 -1.87 6.00 49.92
C ALA A 62 -3.26 5.34 50.03
N GLY A 63 -3.30 4.00 49.99
CA GLY A 63 -4.53 3.23 50.06
C GLY A 63 -5.32 3.09 48.75
N GLU A 64 -4.85 3.68 47.64
CA GLU A 64 -5.48 3.54 46.33
C GLU A 64 -5.17 2.15 45.73
N ASP A 65 -6.20 1.40 45.31
CA ASP A 65 -6.01 0.13 44.60
C ASP A 65 -6.03 0.26 43.09
N VAL A 66 -4.83 0.27 42.48
CA VAL A 66 -4.64 0.32 41.02
C VAL A 66 -4.08 -0.97 40.44
N ALA A 67 -3.58 -1.89 41.28
CA ALA A 67 -2.86 -3.06 40.82
C ALA A 67 -3.76 -4.04 40.02
N SER A 68 -5.05 -4.10 40.36
CA SER A 68 -6.02 -5.06 39.82
C SER A 68 -6.85 -4.52 38.65
N SER A 69 -7.05 -3.21 38.57
CA SER A 69 -8.09 -2.58 37.72
C SER A 69 -7.55 -1.83 36.51
N ILE A 70 -6.26 -1.44 36.54
CA ILE A 70 -5.66 -0.58 35.51
C ILE A 70 -4.74 -1.40 34.59
N PRO A 71 -4.80 -1.26 33.26
CA PRO A 71 -3.84 -1.90 32.35
C PRO A 71 -2.38 -1.51 32.62
N ASP A 72 -1.45 -2.44 32.38
CA ASP A 72 -0.02 -2.24 32.64
C ASP A 72 0.57 -0.99 31.98
N HIS A 73 0.15 -0.69 30.75
CA HIS A 73 0.66 0.44 29.98
C HIS A 73 0.15 1.81 30.45
N TYR A 74 -0.80 1.85 31.39
CA TYR A 74 -1.24 3.07 32.08
C TYR A 74 -0.53 3.28 33.43
N LEU A 75 0.46 2.43 33.74
CA LEU A 75 1.27 2.51 34.94
C LEU A 75 2.73 2.85 34.59
N LYS A 76 3.38 3.68 35.42
CA LYS A 76 4.85 3.79 35.41
C LYS A 76 5.39 2.82 36.43
N LEU A 77 6.00 1.76 35.91
CA LEU A 77 6.51 0.63 36.66
C LEU A 77 8.03 0.71 36.80
N ARG A 78 8.53 0.44 38.01
CA ARG A 78 9.97 0.25 38.26
C ARG A 78 10.23 -1.20 38.64
N LYS A 79 11.12 -1.87 37.90
CA LYS A 79 11.53 -3.24 38.22
C LYS A 79 12.19 -3.28 39.60
N VAL A 80 11.70 -4.16 40.47
CA VAL A 80 12.25 -4.41 41.81
C VAL A 80 13.49 -5.29 41.67
N LYS A 81 14.59 -4.92 42.32
CA LYS A 81 15.83 -5.73 42.28
C LYS A 81 15.67 -6.96 43.18
N LYS A 82 16.41 -8.04 42.89
CA LYS A 82 16.30 -9.34 43.60
C LYS A 82 16.42 -9.26 45.13
N ASN A 83 17.18 -8.29 45.65
CA ASN A 83 17.41 -8.09 47.09
C ASN A 83 16.75 -6.82 47.63
N GLU A 84 15.89 -6.17 46.85
CA GLU A 84 15.20 -4.97 47.25
C GLU A 84 13.95 -5.34 48.05
N VAL A 85 13.94 -4.99 49.34
CA VAL A 85 12.75 -5.15 50.18
C VAL A 85 11.74 -4.09 49.77
N VAL A 86 10.57 -4.51 49.31
CA VAL A 86 9.46 -3.62 49.01
C VAL A 86 8.77 -3.24 50.33
N PRO A 87 8.68 -1.95 50.69
CA PRO A 87 8.00 -1.53 51.91
C PRO A 87 6.53 -1.97 51.94
N GLU A 88 6.01 -2.27 53.13
CA GLU A 88 4.61 -2.61 53.34
C GLU A 88 3.68 -1.46 52.90
N GLY A 89 2.60 -1.80 52.20
CA GLY A 89 1.65 -0.81 51.63
C GLY A 89 2.01 -0.27 50.24
N VAL A 90 3.20 -0.58 49.70
CA VAL A 90 3.55 -0.24 48.33
C VAL A 90 2.91 -1.23 47.35
N GLN A 91 2.15 -0.71 46.38
CA GLN A 91 1.56 -1.56 45.36
C GLN A 91 2.59 -2.11 44.38
N THR A 92 2.48 -3.41 44.11
CA THR A 92 3.37 -4.12 43.19
C THR A 92 2.56 -4.89 42.15
N ARG A 93 3.24 -5.25 41.06
CA ARG A 93 2.65 -6.00 39.96
C ARG A 93 3.66 -7.01 39.40
N MET A 94 3.20 -8.23 39.18
CA MET A 94 3.98 -9.28 38.55
C MET A 94 3.76 -9.22 37.04
N ILE A 95 4.84 -9.05 36.27
CA ILE A 95 4.81 -9.12 34.81
C ILE A 95 5.81 -10.20 34.39
N GLY A 96 5.29 -11.32 33.91
CA GLY A 96 6.08 -12.52 33.66
C GLY A 96 6.68 -13.07 34.96
N ARG A 97 8.01 -13.07 35.08
CA ARG A 97 8.74 -13.54 36.27
C ARG A 97 9.28 -12.41 37.14
N ASP A 98 9.11 -11.17 36.71
CA ASP A 98 9.68 -10.01 37.36
C ASP A 98 8.62 -9.27 38.19
N LEU A 99 9.02 -8.82 39.39
CA LEU A 99 8.20 -7.97 40.25
C LEU A 99 8.48 -6.50 39.93
N TYR A 100 7.43 -5.72 39.77
CA TYR A 100 7.50 -4.28 39.54
C TYR A 100 6.79 -3.52 40.65
N ARG A 101 7.37 -2.39 41.06
CA ARG A 101 6.73 -1.39 41.91
C ARG A 101 5.97 -0.41 41.04
N ILE A 102 4.73 -0.09 41.42
CA ILE A 102 3.93 0.94 40.77
C ILE A 102 4.34 2.30 41.34
N GLU A 103 4.89 3.19 40.51
CA GLU A 103 5.33 4.52 40.96
C GLU A 103 4.32 5.61 40.63
N LYS A 104 3.72 5.54 39.43
CA LYS A 104 2.73 6.51 38.96
C LYS A 104 1.62 5.82 38.19
N VAL A 105 0.45 6.45 38.21
CA VAL A 105 -0.74 6.02 37.48
C VAL A 105 -1.19 7.15 36.55
N ALA A 106 -1.62 6.79 35.35
CA ALA A 106 -2.23 7.74 34.43
C ALA A 106 -3.54 8.31 35.01
N ASP A 107 -3.66 9.63 35.04
CA ASP A 107 -4.85 10.33 35.58
C ASP A 107 -5.47 11.32 34.59
N ARG A 108 -4.78 11.61 33.48
CA ARG A 108 -5.33 12.39 32.36
C ARG A 108 -5.05 11.68 31.05
N PHE A 109 -6.08 11.70 30.20
CA PHE A 109 -6.06 11.04 28.91
C PHE A 109 -6.46 12.02 27.82
N ASP A 110 -5.88 11.83 26.64
CA ASP A 110 -6.30 12.47 25.41
C ASP A 110 -6.30 11.44 24.26
N GLY A 111 -6.61 11.88 23.05
CA GLY A 111 -6.67 11.02 21.88
C GLY A 111 -7.71 11.53 20.91
N LEU A 112 -8.20 10.67 20.03
CA LEU A 112 -9.28 10.99 19.10
C LEU A 112 -10.60 11.20 19.88
N LYS A 113 -11.24 12.34 19.65
CA LYS A 113 -12.52 12.74 20.26
C LYS A 113 -13.56 13.03 19.19
N LYS A 114 -14.80 13.20 19.66
CA LYS A 114 -15.93 13.56 18.83
C LYS A 114 -15.65 14.84 18.03
N ASP A 115 -16.06 14.83 16.77
CA ASP A 115 -15.97 15.94 15.81
C ASP A 115 -14.53 16.40 15.45
N ASP A 116 -13.50 15.61 15.77
CA ASP A 116 -12.12 15.91 15.35
C ASP A 116 -11.94 15.74 13.83
N CYS A 117 -11.03 16.54 13.26
CA CYS A 117 -10.59 16.43 11.86
C CYS A 117 -9.12 15.99 11.82
N VAL A 118 -8.86 14.77 11.35
CA VAL A 118 -7.50 14.21 11.24
C VAL A 118 -6.93 14.42 9.84
N ALA A 119 -5.72 14.98 9.74
CA ALA A 119 -4.97 15.20 8.53
C ALA A 119 -3.69 14.34 8.51
N MET A 120 -3.53 13.51 7.48
CA MET A 120 -2.37 12.62 7.34
C MET A 120 -1.92 12.42 5.89
N VAL A 121 -0.82 11.69 5.68
CA VAL A 121 -0.29 11.40 4.34
C VAL A 121 -1.01 10.19 3.72
N LEU A 122 -1.23 10.23 2.40
CA LEU A 122 -1.76 9.12 1.62
C LEU A 122 -0.69 8.05 1.34
N GLY A 123 -1.02 6.81 1.70
CA GLY A 123 -0.22 5.61 1.51
C GLY A 123 0.79 5.30 2.62
N GLY A 124 1.45 4.15 2.48
CA GLY A 124 2.59 3.75 3.33
C GLY A 124 2.16 2.99 4.58
N SER A 125 2.98 3.04 5.64
CA SER A 125 2.68 2.43 6.93
C SER A 125 1.44 3.04 7.61
N GLY A 126 1.15 4.31 7.32
CA GLY A 126 -0.01 5.01 7.87
C GLY A 126 -1.36 4.55 7.31
N ASP A 127 -1.41 3.62 6.35
CA ASP A 127 -2.67 3.07 5.84
C ASP A 127 -3.47 2.33 6.93
N TYR A 128 -2.79 1.58 7.82
CA TYR A 128 -3.45 0.91 8.95
C TYR A 128 -4.07 1.91 9.93
N SER A 129 -3.29 2.92 10.31
CA SER A 129 -3.74 4.00 11.20
C SER A 129 -4.90 4.79 10.57
N ALA A 130 -4.82 5.13 9.28
CA ALA A 130 -5.91 5.78 8.55
C ALA A 130 -7.21 4.96 8.57
N LEU A 131 -7.12 3.64 8.35
CA LEU A 131 -8.27 2.74 8.38
C LEU A 131 -8.91 2.70 9.77
N ALA A 132 -8.09 2.57 10.82
CA ALA A 132 -8.54 2.48 12.20
C ALA A 132 -9.19 3.79 12.65
N LEU A 133 -8.53 4.93 12.40
CA LEU A 133 -9.04 6.27 12.71
C LEU A 133 -10.35 6.57 11.97
N ALA A 134 -10.46 6.19 10.69
CA ALA A 134 -11.69 6.41 9.93
C ALA A 134 -12.85 5.55 10.45
N ARG A 135 -12.59 4.30 10.85
CA ARG A 135 -13.61 3.44 11.49
C ARG A 135 -14.10 4.02 12.82
N ARG A 136 -13.17 4.39 13.70
CA ARG A 136 -13.53 5.00 14.98
C ARG A 136 -14.20 6.36 14.78
N GLY A 137 -13.76 7.12 13.78
CA GLY A 137 -14.33 8.42 13.43
C GLY A 137 -15.80 8.33 13.08
N GLU A 138 -16.23 7.31 12.32
CA GLU A 138 -17.66 7.08 12.04
C GLU A 138 -18.50 6.89 13.31
N GLU A 139 -17.96 6.25 14.34
CA GLU A 139 -18.68 6.01 15.60
C GLU A 139 -18.84 7.29 16.43
N ILE A 140 -17.86 8.20 16.36
CA ILE A 140 -17.80 9.39 17.23
C ILE A 140 -18.00 10.71 16.48
N GLY A 141 -18.23 10.69 15.17
CA GLY A 141 -18.35 11.89 14.33
C GLY A 141 -17.01 12.55 13.93
N ALA A 142 -15.88 11.89 14.15
CA ALA A 142 -14.59 12.39 13.67
C ALA A 142 -14.35 12.03 12.19
N THR A 143 -13.55 12.83 11.49
CA THR A 143 -13.28 12.68 10.06
C THR A 143 -11.78 12.55 9.80
N VAL A 144 -11.42 11.81 8.75
CA VAL A 144 -10.01 11.58 8.38
C VAL A 144 -9.78 12.03 6.95
N TYR A 145 -8.71 12.77 6.74
CA TYR A 145 -8.34 13.42 5.50
C TYR A 145 -6.89 13.09 5.15
N ARG A 146 -6.63 12.84 3.87
CA ARG A 146 -5.31 12.40 3.39
C ARG A 146 -4.79 13.26 2.25
N MET A 147 -3.51 13.59 2.30
CA MET A 147 -2.82 14.33 1.24
C MET A 147 -1.77 13.47 0.52
N PRO A 148 -1.64 13.56 -0.81
CA PRO A 148 -0.57 12.87 -1.54
C PRO A 148 0.83 13.29 -1.07
N ALA A 149 1.73 12.33 -0.87
CA ALA A 149 3.09 12.58 -0.40
C ALA A 149 3.88 13.57 -1.28
N ALA A 150 3.65 13.56 -2.60
CA ALA A 150 4.27 14.51 -3.53
C ALA A 150 3.88 15.97 -3.22
N LYS A 151 2.62 16.18 -2.82
CA LYS A 151 2.10 17.51 -2.47
C LYS A 151 2.64 17.98 -1.13
N LEU A 152 2.69 17.10 -0.13
CA LEU A 152 3.34 17.41 1.15
C LEU A 152 4.83 17.75 0.94
N LYS A 153 5.53 17.02 0.06
CA LYS A 153 6.94 17.31 -0.27
C LYS A 153 7.12 18.71 -0.86
N MET A 154 6.20 19.15 -1.73
CA MET A 154 6.22 20.52 -2.27
C MET A 154 5.99 21.56 -1.17
N LEU A 155 5.00 21.35 -0.32
CA LEU A 155 4.67 22.27 0.78
C LEU A 155 5.79 22.38 1.82
N ARG A 156 6.58 21.33 2.00
CA ARG A 156 7.70 21.31 2.94
C ARG A 156 8.83 22.26 2.54
N ASN A 157 8.98 22.60 1.25
CA ASN A 157 10.00 23.52 0.73
C ASN A 157 11.40 23.33 1.35
N GLU A 158 11.93 22.10 1.31
CA GLU A 158 13.24 21.67 1.84
C GLU A 158 13.40 21.56 3.37
N VAL A 159 12.38 21.87 4.17
CA VAL A 159 12.39 21.64 5.63
C VAL A 159 12.52 20.14 5.95
N THR A 160 12.97 19.80 7.16
CA THR A 160 13.03 18.40 7.63
C THR A 160 11.63 17.81 7.78
N LYS A 161 11.54 16.47 7.81
CA LYS A 161 10.26 15.75 7.99
C LYS A 161 9.69 15.89 9.41
N ASP A 162 10.44 16.47 10.34
CA ASP A 162 10.15 16.41 11.78
C ASP A 162 8.99 17.28 12.22
N ASN A 163 8.58 18.23 11.35
CA ASN A 163 7.40 19.07 11.55
C ASN A 163 6.22 18.65 10.64
N ASP A 164 6.27 17.46 9.99
CA ASP A 164 5.22 17.04 9.07
C ASP A 164 3.84 16.97 9.74
N ALA A 165 3.76 16.56 11.01
CA ALA A 165 2.49 16.50 11.75
C ALA A 165 1.86 17.90 11.89
N GLU A 166 2.61 18.89 12.38
CA GLU A 166 2.12 20.26 12.48
C GLU A 166 1.81 20.87 11.12
N LEU A 167 2.69 20.65 10.12
CA LEU A 167 2.48 21.12 8.75
C LEU A 167 1.17 20.57 8.16
N LEU A 168 0.86 19.29 8.39
CA LEU A 168 -0.40 18.67 7.96
C LEU A 168 -1.60 19.35 8.62
N ALA A 169 -1.57 19.56 9.94
CA ALA A 169 -2.66 20.21 10.67
C ALA A 169 -2.89 21.65 10.17
N ARG A 170 -1.81 22.43 10.04
CA ARG A 170 -1.88 23.82 9.56
C ARG A 170 -2.34 23.91 8.11
N THR A 171 -1.85 23.02 7.24
CA THR A 171 -2.27 22.97 5.83
C THR A 171 -3.75 22.59 5.74
N PHE A 172 -4.23 21.67 6.57
CA PHE A 172 -5.65 21.30 6.57
C PHE A 172 -6.51 22.49 6.99
N LEU A 173 -6.13 23.20 8.06
CA LEU A 173 -6.83 24.41 8.50
C LEU A 173 -6.86 25.50 7.41
N ALA A 174 -5.74 25.73 6.74
CA ALA A 174 -5.63 26.79 5.73
C ALA A 174 -6.23 26.41 4.36
N THR A 175 -6.14 25.14 3.97
CA THR A 175 -6.53 24.69 2.62
C THR A 175 -7.02 23.24 2.63
N PRO A 176 -8.24 22.97 3.16
CA PRO A 176 -8.81 21.63 3.24
C PRO A 176 -8.91 20.92 1.89
N THR A 177 -9.07 21.67 0.79
CA THR A 177 -9.20 21.14 -0.59
C THR A 177 -7.97 20.38 -1.09
N HIS A 178 -6.84 20.46 -0.37
CA HIS A 178 -5.64 19.70 -0.68
C HIS A 178 -5.70 18.24 -0.20
N PHE A 179 -6.71 17.92 0.61
CA PHE A 179 -6.88 16.61 1.21
C PHE A 179 -8.11 15.91 0.64
N TYR A 180 -8.06 14.59 0.68
CA TYR A 180 -9.14 13.70 0.32
C TYR A 180 -9.65 13.03 1.58
N GLU A 181 -10.94 13.19 1.84
CA GLU A 181 -11.63 12.48 2.92
C GLU A 181 -11.52 10.96 2.69
N VAL A 182 -11.26 10.22 3.77
CA VAL A 182 -11.28 8.76 3.81
C VAL A 182 -12.72 8.30 4.02
N ARG A 183 -13.37 7.90 2.93
CA ARG A 183 -14.75 7.41 2.92
C ARG A 183 -14.80 5.89 3.09
N PRO A 184 -15.99 5.28 3.32
CA PRO A 184 -16.14 3.83 3.39
C PRO A 184 -15.44 3.06 2.25
N ARG A 185 -15.56 3.55 1.00
CA ARG A 185 -14.87 2.95 -0.16
C ARG A 185 -13.34 3.01 -0.07
N ASP A 186 -12.78 4.06 0.51
CA ASP A 186 -11.32 4.23 0.61
C ASP A 186 -10.76 3.21 1.61
N ARG A 187 -11.56 2.85 2.63
CA ARG A 187 -11.25 1.75 3.57
C ARG A 187 -11.18 0.40 2.87
N GLU A 188 -12.04 0.14 1.89
CA GLU A 188 -11.99 -1.08 1.08
C GLU A 188 -10.69 -1.14 0.27
N ILE A 189 -10.29 -0.04 -0.36
CA ILE A 189 -9.04 0.04 -1.12
C ILE A 189 -7.82 -0.13 -0.21
N ILE A 190 -7.84 0.48 0.98
CA ILE A 190 -6.81 0.28 2.00
C ILE A 190 -6.72 -1.20 2.39
N ALA A 191 -7.86 -1.87 2.62
CA ALA A 191 -7.88 -3.29 2.95
C ALA A 191 -7.29 -4.17 1.82
N VAL A 192 -7.64 -3.89 0.56
CA VAL A 192 -7.02 -4.56 -0.61
C VAL A 192 -5.51 -4.37 -0.62
N ARG A 193 -5.02 -3.16 -0.34
CA ARG A 193 -3.58 -2.88 -0.33
C ARG A 193 -2.85 -3.62 0.78
N VAL A 194 -3.43 -3.68 1.97
CA VAL A 194 -2.91 -4.44 3.10
C VAL A 194 -2.81 -5.93 2.75
N ALA A 195 -3.90 -6.51 2.27
CA ALA A 195 -3.93 -7.92 1.86
C ALA A 195 -2.98 -8.21 0.69
N PHE A 196 -2.84 -7.27 -0.25
CA PHE A 196 -1.86 -7.37 -1.33
C PHE A 196 -0.42 -7.39 -0.81
N GLY A 197 -0.08 -6.50 0.13
CA GLY A 197 1.22 -6.51 0.80
C GLY A 197 1.50 -7.85 1.49
N ALA A 198 0.55 -8.34 2.28
CA ALA A 198 0.66 -9.64 2.96
C ALA A 198 0.87 -10.80 1.97
N ARG A 199 0.13 -10.83 0.84
CA ARG A 199 0.34 -11.82 -0.22
C ARG A 199 1.75 -11.74 -0.79
N ILE A 200 2.25 -10.54 -1.10
CA ILE A 200 3.61 -10.37 -1.64
C ILE A 200 4.68 -10.82 -0.65
N ASP A 201 4.51 -10.56 0.64
CA ASP A 201 5.48 -10.97 1.66
C ASP A 201 5.52 -12.49 1.82
N VAL A 202 4.35 -13.15 1.81
CA VAL A 202 4.28 -14.62 1.83
C VAL A 202 4.89 -15.23 0.57
N MET A 203 4.59 -14.68 -0.62
CA MET A 203 5.20 -15.13 -1.88
C MET A 203 6.74 -15.06 -1.82
N LYS A 204 7.30 -13.95 -1.29
CA LYS A 204 8.75 -13.80 -1.11
C LYS A 204 9.30 -14.81 -0.12
N ALA A 205 8.62 -15.02 1.01
CA ALA A 205 9.02 -16.00 2.02
C ALA A 205 9.02 -17.42 1.46
N ARG A 206 7.99 -17.79 0.68
CA ARG A 206 7.92 -19.07 -0.03
C ARG A 206 9.08 -19.24 -1.02
N ILE A 207 9.32 -18.25 -1.88
CA ILE A 207 10.43 -18.29 -2.86
C ILE A 207 11.77 -18.45 -2.13
N ALA A 208 12.01 -17.69 -1.06
CA ALA A 208 13.22 -17.82 -0.26
C ALA A 208 13.35 -19.20 0.40
N CYS A 209 12.24 -19.76 0.91
CA CYS A 209 12.20 -21.11 1.45
C CYS A 209 12.57 -22.16 0.40
N GLU A 210 11.99 -22.08 -0.80
CA GLU A 210 12.25 -22.98 -1.92
C GLU A 210 13.72 -22.93 -2.36
N GLN A 211 14.31 -21.73 -2.44
CA GLN A 211 15.73 -21.57 -2.77
C GLN A 211 16.65 -22.14 -1.70
N ARG A 212 16.36 -21.92 -0.41
CA ARG A 212 17.11 -22.54 0.70
C ARG A 212 17.01 -24.07 0.67
N LEU A 213 15.82 -24.59 0.41
CA LEU A 213 15.60 -26.04 0.28
C LEU A 213 16.45 -26.60 -0.86
N ARG A 214 16.44 -25.94 -2.03
CA ARG A 214 17.26 -26.35 -3.18
C ARG A 214 18.75 -26.32 -2.87
N GLN A 215 19.25 -25.25 -2.26
CA GLN A 215 20.65 -25.13 -1.87
C GLN A 215 21.06 -26.21 -0.86
N ARG A 216 20.25 -26.45 0.18
CA ARG A 216 20.50 -27.52 1.15
C ARG A 216 20.49 -28.89 0.50
N PHE A 217 19.52 -29.16 -0.37
CA PHE A 217 19.38 -30.41 -1.08
C PHE A 217 20.61 -30.68 -1.97
N ILE A 218 20.99 -29.71 -2.80
CA ILE A 218 22.21 -29.78 -3.63
C ILE A 218 23.44 -30.01 -2.74
N GLY A 219 23.63 -29.19 -1.70
CA GLY A 219 24.77 -29.33 -0.79
C GLY A 219 24.84 -30.71 -0.12
N SER A 220 23.70 -31.27 0.28
CA SER A 220 23.65 -32.60 0.90
C SER A 220 24.09 -33.72 -0.04
N ILE A 221 23.87 -33.55 -1.35
CA ILE A 221 24.32 -34.51 -2.38
C ILE A 221 25.82 -34.37 -2.61
N PHE A 222 26.32 -33.14 -2.75
CA PHE A 222 27.76 -32.88 -2.93
C PHE A 222 28.60 -33.28 -1.72
N CYS A 223 28.00 -33.35 -0.52
CA CYS A 223 28.68 -33.78 0.70
C CYS A 223 28.55 -35.29 1.00
N ARG A 224 27.98 -36.11 0.10
CA ARG A 224 27.90 -37.55 0.33
C ARG A 224 29.27 -38.22 0.18
N PRO A 225 29.69 -39.11 1.11
CA PRO A 225 30.99 -39.78 1.04
C PRO A 225 31.14 -40.75 -0.15
N ASP A 226 30.03 -41.25 -0.68
CA ASP A 226 30.00 -42.23 -1.76
C ASP A 226 30.25 -41.60 -3.14
N GLY A 227 30.16 -40.27 -3.28
CA GLY A 227 30.56 -39.51 -4.47
C GLY A 227 29.73 -39.78 -5.73
N TYR A 228 28.71 -40.64 -5.67
CA TYR A 228 27.90 -41.00 -6.81
C TYR A 228 26.78 -39.97 -7.04
N PHE A 229 26.80 -39.35 -8.22
CA PHE A 229 25.68 -38.57 -8.72
C PHE A 229 24.70 -39.51 -9.39
N PRO A 230 23.41 -39.54 -8.99
CA PRO A 230 22.42 -40.25 -9.76
C PRO A 230 22.20 -39.48 -11.07
N GLU A 231 22.77 -39.97 -12.17
CA GLU A 231 22.65 -39.33 -13.48
C GLU A 231 21.16 -39.17 -13.85
N GLY A 232 20.75 -37.92 -14.08
CA GLY A 232 19.38 -37.60 -14.52
C GLY A 232 18.28 -37.59 -13.46
N ASP A 233 18.56 -37.96 -12.20
CA ASP A 233 17.53 -38.11 -11.15
C ASP A 233 17.47 -36.94 -10.13
N LEU A 234 18.41 -35.99 -10.23
CA LEU A 234 18.56 -34.89 -9.27
C LEU A 234 17.29 -34.05 -9.11
N GLU A 235 16.64 -33.71 -10.23
CA GLU A 235 15.43 -32.87 -10.21
C GLU A 235 14.23 -33.66 -9.66
N LYS A 236 14.12 -34.97 -9.93
CA LYS A 236 13.05 -35.81 -9.36
C LYS A 236 13.20 -35.97 -7.85
N GLN A 237 14.41 -36.27 -7.37
CA GLN A 237 14.68 -36.35 -5.94
C GLN A 237 14.48 -34.99 -5.24
N TYR A 238 14.80 -33.88 -5.92
CA TYR A 238 14.50 -32.54 -5.41
C TYR A 238 12.98 -32.31 -5.34
N ASP A 239 12.22 -32.67 -6.36
CA ASP A 239 10.76 -32.55 -6.37
C ASP A 239 10.11 -33.39 -5.25
N GLU A 240 10.62 -34.60 -4.99
CA GLU A 240 10.19 -35.42 -3.85
C GLU A 240 10.54 -34.76 -2.50
N ALA A 241 11.74 -34.22 -2.34
CA ALA A 241 12.12 -33.49 -1.13
C ALA A 241 11.27 -32.22 -0.93
N LYS A 242 10.96 -31.52 -2.03
CA LYS A 242 10.11 -30.33 -2.07
C LYS A 242 8.67 -30.65 -1.69
N ALA A 243 8.13 -31.75 -2.19
CA ALA A 243 6.76 -32.19 -1.88
C ALA A 243 6.58 -32.55 -0.41
N ASN A 244 7.64 -32.95 0.29
CA ASN A 244 7.60 -33.41 1.68
C ASN A 244 8.12 -32.37 2.70
N ASP A 245 8.60 -31.19 2.28
CA ASP A 245 9.12 -30.18 3.21
C ASP A 245 7.99 -29.46 3.94
N ALA A 246 7.84 -29.73 5.24
CA ALA A 246 6.77 -29.20 6.08
C ALA A 246 6.71 -27.66 6.12
N ILE A 247 7.86 -26.99 6.05
CA ILE A 247 7.93 -25.51 6.08
C ILE A 247 7.41 -24.95 4.74
N LEU A 248 7.86 -25.51 3.61
CA LEU A 248 7.38 -25.10 2.30
C LEU A 248 5.87 -25.35 2.14
N LEU A 249 5.38 -26.51 2.59
CA LEU A 249 3.95 -26.83 2.59
C LEU A 249 3.14 -25.83 3.43
N ALA A 250 3.63 -25.45 4.62
CA ALA A 250 3.00 -24.42 5.43
C ALA A 250 2.98 -23.05 4.74
N MET A 251 4.07 -22.67 4.03
CA MET A 251 4.13 -21.42 3.26
C MET A 251 3.17 -21.43 2.07
N LEU A 252 3.02 -22.55 1.37
CA LEU A 252 2.05 -22.73 0.28
C LEU A 252 0.60 -22.60 0.79
N ALA A 253 0.29 -23.21 1.94
CA ALA A 253 -1.02 -23.09 2.58
C ALA A 253 -1.31 -21.63 3.00
N GLU A 254 -0.30 -20.93 3.53
CA GLU A 254 -0.42 -19.52 3.88
C GLU A 254 -0.62 -18.65 2.63
N GLU A 255 0.12 -18.90 1.55
CA GLU A 255 -0.04 -18.17 0.28
C GLU A 255 -1.48 -18.33 -0.24
N ALA A 256 -1.99 -19.56 -0.31
CA ALA A 256 -3.36 -19.85 -0.75
C ALA A 256 -4.42 -19.19 0.16
N ARG A 257 -4.16 -19.08 1.47
CA ARG A 257 -5.04 -18.33 2.39
C ARG A 257 -5.06 -16.84 2.03
N ARG A 258 -3.90 -16.22 1.81
CA ARG A 258 -3.78 -14.79 1.44
C ARG A 258 -4.34 -14.49 0.05
N GLU A 259 -4.23 -15.43 -0.89
CA GLU A 259 -4.85 -15.28 -2.21
C GLU A 259 -6.37 -15.25 -2.13
N ARG A 260 -6.99 -16.18 -1.38
CA ARG A 260 -8.45 -16.18 -1.17
C ARG A 260 -8.93 -14.92 -0.45
N GLU A 261 -8.19 -14.47 0.56
CA GLU A 261 -8.48 -13.22 1.28
C GLU A 261 -8.43 -12.01 0.33
N LEU A 262 -7.35 -11.89 -0.45
CA LEU A 262 -7.18 -10.79 -1.39
C LEU A 262 -8.22 -10.80 -2.50
N GLU A 263 -8.51 -11.98 -3.08
CA GLU A 263 -9.54 -12.12 -4.11
C GLU A 263 -10.90 -11.64 -3.60
N LYS A 264 -11.30 -12.07 -2.40
CA LYS A 264 -12.55 -11.64 -1.76
C LYS A 264 -12.60 -10.12 -1.62
N LEU A 265 -11.53 -9.52 -1.08
CA LEU A 265 -11.46 -8.07 -0.85
C LEU A 265 -11.51 -7.29 -2.17
N VAL A 266 -10.75 -7.72 -3.19
CA VAL A 266 -10.73 -7.06 -4.51
C VAL A 266 -12.12 -7.09 -5.13
N LYS A 267 -12.77 -8.26 -5.15
CA LYS A 267 -14.11 -8.44 -5.74
C LYS A 267 -15.20 -7.66 -5.01
N ALA A 268 -15.01 -7.41 -3.71
CA ALA A 268 -15.92 -6.60 -2.91
C ALA A 268 -15.81 -5.09 -3.20
N THR A 269 -14.70 -4.61 -3.76
CA THR A 269 -14.54 -3.17 -4.01
C THR A 269 -15.50 -2.67 -5.09
N GLY A 270 -16.04 -1.47 -4.89
CA GLY A 270 -16.88 -0.84 -5.93
C GLY A 270 -16.12 -0.56 -7.24
N VAL A 271 -14.80 -0.34 -7.18
CA VAL A 271 -13.94 -0.20 -8.37
C VAL A 271 -13.90 -1.49 -9.19
N TRP A 272 -13.78 -2.65 -8.52
CA TRP A 272 -13.89 -3.92 -9.22
C TRP A 272 -15.26 -4.07 -9.87
N GLN A 273 -16.33 -3.88 -9.10
CA GLN A 273 -17.70 -4.12 -9.55
C GLN A 273 -18.14 -3.18 -10.69
N SER A 274 -17.66 -1.94 -10.68
CA SER A 274 -18.17 -0.90 -11.60
C SER A 274 -17.22 -0.54 -12.73
N VAL A 275 -15.91 -0.85 -12.61
CA VAL A 275 -14.89 -0.36 -13.54
C VAL A 275 -14.06 -1.50 -14.14
N ILE A 276 -13.57 -2.42 -13.32
CA ILE A 276 -12.48 -3.33 -13.73
C ILE A 276 -12.96 -4.77 -13.98
N GLY A 277 -14.00 -5.23 -13.29
CA GLY A 277 -14.39 -6.64 -13.22
C GLY A 277 -14.82 -7.25 -14.55
N ASP A 278 -15.39 -6.45 -15.45
CA ASP A 278 -15.88 -6.91 -16.77
C ASP A 278 -14.80 -6.90 -17.86
N ILE A 279 -13.57 -6.47 -17.53
CA ILE A 279 -12.49 -6.41 -18.51
C ILE A 279 -11.94 -7.82 -18.73
N GLU A 280 -12.25 -8.39 -19.88
CA GLU A 280 -11.70 -9.69 -20.27
C GLU A 280 -10.15 -9.68 -20.27
N GLY A 281 -9.55 -10.62 -19.55
CA GLY A 281 -8.10 -10.69 -19.33
C GLY A 281 -7.64 -10.05 -18.03
N MET A 282 -8.47 -9.24 -17.37
CA MET A 282 -8.15 -8.61 -16.09
C MET A 282 -8.65 -9.46 -14.91
N GLY A 283 -7.90 -10.50 -14.56
CA GLY A 283 -8.18 -11.26 -13.34
C GLY A 283 -7.95 -10.44 -12.05
N TRP A 284 -8.53 -10.90 -10.93
CA TRP A 284 -8.41 -10.24 -9.62
C TRP A 284 -6.94 -10.01 -9.21
N ALA A 285 -6.04 -10.91 -9.58
CA ALA A 285 -4.62 -10.80 -9.26
C ALA A 285 -3.95 -9.60 -9.97
N ILE A 286 -4.30 -9.34 -11.24
CA ILE A 286 -3.81 -8.17 -11.99
C ILE A 286 -4.48 -6.90 -11.44
N ALA A 287 -5.79 -6.94 -11.22
CA ALA A 287 -6.55 -5.81 -10.68
C ALA A 287 -6.05 -5.39 -9.29
N SER A 288 -5.73 -6.34 -8.41
CA SER A 288 -5.22 -6.06 -7.06
C SER A 288 -3.98 -5.17 -7.06
N ARG A 289 -3.07 -5.37 -8.02
CA ARG A 289 -1.85 -4.55 -8.20
C ARG A 289 -2.19 -3.13 -8.66
N VAL A 290 -3.17 -3.00 -9.56
CA VAL A 290 -3.65 -1.70 -10.03
C VAL A 290 -4.31 -0.95 -8.88
N VAL A 291 -5.28 -1.57 -8.21
CA VAL A 291 -6.05 -0.96 -7.10
C VAL A 291 -5.13 -0.56 -5.94
N SER A 292 -4.28 -1.48 -5.48
CA SER A 292 -3.34 -1.22 -4.38
C SER A 292 -2.29 -0.16 -4.71
N GLY A 293 -1.80 -0.12 -5.95
CA GLY A 293 -0.77 0.83 -6.37
C GLY A 293 -1.32 2.24 -6.62
N VAL A 294 -2.51 2.34 -7.22
CA VAL A 294 -3.17 3.62 -7.51
C VAL A 294 -3.65 4.28 -6.21
N VAL A 295 -4.25 3.50 -5.30
CA VAL A 295 -4.86 3.91 -4.03
C VAL A 295 -6.05 4.84 -4.20
N ASP A 296 -5.85 6.00 -4.82
CA ASP A 296 -6.89 6.98 -5.08
C ASP A 296 -6.65 7.62 -6.45
N ILE A 297 -7.61 7.46 -7.38
CA ILE A 297 -7.51 8.03 -8.72
C ILE A 297 -7.62 9.57 -8.72
N ARG A 298 -8.28 10.16 -7.71
CA ARG A 298 -8.52 11.60 -7.60
C ARG A 298 -7.22 12.39 -7.40
N ARG A 299 -6.17 11.73 -6.90
CA ARG A 299 -4.85 12.35 -6.68
C ARG A 299 -4.15 12.77 -7.98
N PHE A 300 -4.61 12.27 -9.13
CA PHE A 300 -4.08 12.63 -10.43
C PHE A 300 -4.95 13.73 -11.05
N SER A 301 -4.36 14.89 -11.29
CA SER A 301 -5.08 16.03 -11.90
C SER A 301 -5.59 15.74 -13.30
N ASP A 302 -4.91 14.85 -14.04
CA ASP A 302 -5.23 14.54 -15.43
C ASP A 302 -4.74 13.12 -15.83
N LYS A 303 -5.23 12.66 -16.98
CA LYS A 303 -4.89 11.36 -17.57
C LYS A 303 -3.40 11.21 -17.90
N THR A 304 -2.69 12.30 -18.20
CA THR A 304 -1.26 12.28 -18.55
C THR A 304 -0.42 11.99 -17.32
N LYS A 305 -0.73 12.57 -16.15
CA LYS A 305 -0.06 12.25 -14.89
C LYS A 305 -0.33 10.82 -14.43
N PHE A 306 -1.56 10.33 -14.63
CA PHE A 306 -1.86 8.92 -14.36
C PHE A 306 -1.09 7.98 -15.29
N LYS A 307 -1.03 8.29 -16.59
CA LYS A 307 -0.22 7.58 -17.58
C LYS A 307 1.27 7.58 -17.23
N ALA A 308 1.76 8.71 -16.71
CA ALA A 308 3.14 8.84 -16.24
C ALA A 308 3.41 7.90 -15.06
N PHE A 309 2.53 7.95 -14.05
CA PHE A 309 2.55 7.11 -12.87
C PHE A 309 2.47 5.61 -13.18
N ALA A 310 1.69 5.21 -14.19
CA ALA A 310 1.59 3.83 -14.65
C ALA A 310 2.81 3.35 -15.46
N GLY A 311 3.73 4.25 -15.82
CA GLY A 311 4.97 3.91 -16.52
C GLY A 311 4.78 3.57 -18.01
N VAL A 312 3.64 3.97 -18.59
CA VAL A 312 3.30 3.79 -20.01
C VAL A 312 3.36 5.10 -20.81
N HIS A 313 3.93 6.15 -20.23
CA HIS A 313 4.22 7.40 -20.93
C HIS A 313 5.47 7.28 -21.81
N ILE A 314 5.58 8.18 -22.78
CA ILE A 314 6.77 8.33 -23.63
C ILE A 314 7.52 9.57 -23.12
N LEU A 315 8.82 9.44 -22.92
CA LEU A 315 9.70 10.56 -22.53
C LEU A 315 9.93 11.48 -23.74
N LEU A 316 10.48 12.68 -23.50
CA LEU A 316 10.79 13.65 -24.58
C LEU A 316 11.68 13.07 -25.69
N ASN A 317 12.50 12.07 -25.37
CA ASN A 317 13.37 11.38 -26.33
C ASN A 317 12.67 10.24 -27.12
N GLY A 318 11.34 10.14 -27.05
CA GLY A 318 10.56 9.12 -27.75
C GLY A 318 10.65 7.72 -27.13
N LYS A 319 11.32 7.54 -25.99
CA LYS A 319 11.50 6.22 -25.35
C LYS A 319 10.57 6.05 -24.15
N PHE A 320 10.16 4.82 -23.89
CA PHE A 320 9.50 4.47 -22.63
C PHE A 320 10.48 4.58 -21.46
N PRO A 321 10.01 5.01 -20.28
CA PRO A 321 10.85 5.09 -19.10
C PRO A 321 11.37 3.69 -18.74
N ARG A 322 12.63 3.58 -18.31
CA ARG A 322 13.27 2.31 -17.87
C ARG A 322 13.94 2.53 -16.53
N ARG A 323 13.89 1.51 -15.66
CA ARG A 323 14.59 1.57 -14.37
C ARG A 323 16.09 1.58 -14.65
N ARG A 324 16.81 2.52 -14.02
CA ARG A 324 18.27 2.61 -14.07
C ARG A 324 18.80 2.53 -12.64
N SER A 325 19.97 1.93 -12.46
CA SER A 325 20.64 1.93 -11.16
C SER A 325 20.90 3.37 -10.73
N GLY A 326 20.69 3.68 -9.44
CA GLY A 326 20.86 5.01 -8.87
C GLY A 326 19.78 6.04 -9.23
N GLN A 327 18.82 5.73 -10.13
CA GLN A 327 17.76 6.67 -10.50
C GLN A 327 16.41 6.30 -9.88
N LEU A 328 15.77 7.27 -9.22
CA LEU A 328 14.39 7.11 -8.74
C LEU A 328 13.45 6.93 -9.95
N SER A 329 12.64 5.87 -9.92
CA SER A 329 11.63 5.64 -10.96
C SER A 329 10.46 6.61 -10.77
N ASN A 330 10.02 7.26 -11.85
CA ASN A 330 8.87 8.18 -11.84
C ASN A 330 7.53 7.47 -12.05
N TRP A 331 7.48 6.14 -11.92
CA TRP A 331 6.28 5.32 -12.04
C TRP A 331 6.19 4.30 -10.90
N ASN A 332 4.99 3.78 -10.66
CA ASN A 332 4.77 2.71 -9.69
C ASN A 332 5.08 1.33 -10.31
N PRO A 333 5.95 0.52 -9.68
CA PRO A 333 6.39 -0.76 -10.22
C PRO A 333 5.27 -1.80 -10.29
N ASP A 334 4.38 -1.85 -9.31
CA ASP A 334 3.29 -2.83 -9.25
C ASP A 334 2.25 -2.60 -10.33
N VAL A 335 1.86 -1.33 -10.54
CA VAL A 335 0.94 -0.93 -11.61
C VAL A 335 1.56 -1.24 -12.98
N ARG A 336 2.84 -0.93 -13.18
CA ARG A 336 3.52 -1.23 -14.44
C ARG A 336 3.63 -2.73 -14.69
N GLN A 337 3.92 -3.52 -13.66
CA GLN A 337 3.96 -4.98 -13.77
C GLN A 337 2.57 -5.54 -14.09
N ALA A 338 1.51 -5.00 -13.47
CA ALA A 338 0.13 -5.38 -13.79
C ALA A 338 -0.19 -5.14 -15.27
N LEU A 339 0.19 -3.98 -15.81
CA LEU A 339 -0.02 -3.64 -17.22
C LEU A 339 0.78 -4.55 -18.16
N TYR A 340 2.00 -4.94 -17.79
CA TYR A 340 2.76 -5.91 -18.56
C TYR A 340 2.04 -7.26 -18.65
N LEU A 341 1.55 -7.77 -17.52
CA LEU A 341 0.78 -9.02 -17.47
C LEU A 341 -0.54 -8.90 -18.26
N LEU A 342 -1.22 -7.76 -18.17
CA LEU A 342 -2.45 -7.49 -18.90
C LEU A 342 -2.22 -7.44 -20.41
N GLY A 343 -1.11 -6.85 -20.86
CA GLY A 343 -0.76 -6.81 -22.28
C GLY A 343 -0.60 -8.21 -22.90
N ASP A 344 -0.06 -9.16 -22.13
CA ASP A 344 -0.02 -10.56 -22.53
C ASP A 344 -1.42 -11.18 -22.60
N GLN A 345 -2.31 -10.86 -21.65
CA GLN A 345 -3.71 -11.33 -21.69
C GLN A 345 -4.47 -10.81 -22.92
N PHE A 346 -4.27 -9.55 -23.32
CA PHE A 346 -4.88 -9.02 -24.55
C PHE A 346 -4.40 -9.76 -25.80
N ASN A 347 -3.14 -10.20 -25.83
CA ASN A 347 -2.61 -11.01 -26.93
C ASN A 347 -3.20 -12.43 -26.94
N ARG A 348 -3.37 -13.05 -25.76
CA ARG A 348 -3.97 -14.39 -25.63
C ARG A 348 -5.48 -14.42 -25.89
N ARG A 349 -6.14 -13.25 -25.85
CA ARG A 349 -7.59 -13.10 -26.02
C ARG A 349 -7.91 -12.13 -27.16
N PRO A 350 -7.58 -12.48 -28.42
CA PRO A 350 -7.73 -11.57 -29.56
C PRO A 350 -9.18 -11.15 -29.83
N GLY A 351 -10.17 -11.95 -29.40
CA GLY A 351 -11.59 -11.63 -29.52
C GLY A 351 -12.09 -10.55 -28.56
N SER A 352 -11.40 -10.35 -27.42
CA SER A 352 -11.75 -9.33 -26.44
C SER A 352 -11.65 -7.92 -27.02
N TYR A 353 -12.37 -6.94 -26.46
CA TYR A 353 -12.30 -5.54 -26.92
C TYR A 353 -10.86 -5.01 -26.99
N TRP A 354 -10.06 -5.25 -25.94
CA TRP A 354 -8.67 -4.80 -25.90
C TRP A 354 -7.73 -5.66 -26.75
N GLY A 355 -8.06 -6.94 -26.97
CA GLY A 355 -7.38 -7.79 -27.95
C GLY A 355 -7.58 -7.28 -29.38
N GLN A 356 -8.80 -6.88 -29.74
CA GLN A 356 -9.09 -6.26 -31.04
C GLN A 356 -8.37 -4.92 -31.21
N LYS A 357 -8.33 -4.08 -30.16
CA LYS A 357 -7.54 -2.84 -30.16
C LYS A 357 -6.05 -3.11 -30.36
N LEU A 358 -5.51 -4.17 -29.75
CA LEU A 358 -4.12 -4.60 -29.97
C LEU A 358 -3.88 -5.00 -31.43
N LEU A 359 -4.78 -5.77 -32.04
CA LEU A 359 -4.69 -6.15 -33.45
C LEU A 359 -4.76 -4.93 -34.38
N ALA A 360 -5.65 -3.98 -34.10
CA ALA A 360 -5.77 -2.73 -34.84
C ALA A 360 -4.47 -1.89 -34.75
N ASN A 361 -3.90 -1.75 -33.55
CA ASN A 361 -2.62 -1.07 -33.36
C ASN A 361 -1.48 -1.79 -34.09
N LYS A 362 -1.48 -3.12 -34.12
CA LYS A 362 -0.49 -3.92 -34.87
C LYS A 362 -0.60 -3.70 -36.37
N ALA A 363 -1.82 -3.68 -36.92
CA ALA A 363 -2.08 -3.39 -38.33
C ALA A 363 -1.65 -1.96 -38.69
N TYR A 364 -1.97 -0.98 -37.83
CA TYR A 364 -1.53 0.40 -38.00
C TYR A 364 0.00 0.51 -38.11
N PHE A 365 0.74 -0.08 -37.16
CA PHE A 365 2.20 -0.01 -37.19
C PHE A 365 2.83 -0.75 -38.38
N ARG A 366 2.22 -1.85 -38.87
CA ARG A 366 2.67 -2.51 -40.10
C ARG A 366 2.48 -1.64 -41.33
N ARG A 367 1.38 -0.88 -41.39
CA ARG A 367 1.12 0.05 -42.51
C ARG A 367 2.12 1.23 -42.50
N VAL A 368 2.42 1.77 -41.33
CA VAL A 368 3.36 2.91 -41.17
C VAL A 368 4.82 2.48 -41.32
N HIS A 369 5.15 1.25 -40.92
CA HIS A 369 6.49 0.69 -41.00
C HIS A 369 6.44 -0.68 -41.68
N PRO A 370 6.30 -0.72 -43.02
CA PRO A 370 6.16 -1.97 -43.76
C PRO A 370 7.44 -2.81 -43.75
N GLU A 371 8.61 -2.14 -43.71
CA GLU A 371 9.91 -2.79 -43.76
C GLU A 371 10.74 -2.52 -42.51
N PRO A 372 11.54 -3.51 -42.04
CA PRO A 372 12.48 -3.29 -40.96
C PRO A 372 13.59 -2.31 -41.36
N VAL A 373 13.85 -1.31 -40.51
CA VAL A 373 14.90 -0.30 -40.74
C VAL A 373 16.05 -0.56 -39.76
N ALA A 374 17.28 -0.74 -40.26
CA ALA A 374 18.46 -0.80 -39.40
C ALA A 374 18.82 0.60 -38.88
N ASP A 375 19.13 0.73 -37.59
CA ASP A 375 19.73 1.97 -37.08
C ASP A 375 21.25 2.03 -37.36
N GLU A 376 21.88 3.15 -37.03
CA GLU A 376 23.34 3.37 -37.17
C GLU A 376 24.21 2.30 -36.49
N LYS A 377 23.63 1.53 -35.56
CA LYS A 377 24.31 0.44 -34.83
C LYS A 377 23.96 -0.95 -35.38
N GLY A 378 23.26 -1.03 -36.51
CA GLY A 378 22.82 -2.27 -37.13
C GLY A 378 21.62 -2.93 -36.43
N VAL A 379 21.00 -2.29 -35.44
CA VAL A 379 19.84 -2.85 -34.74
C VAL A 379 18.58 -2.64 -35.59
N LYS A 380 17.99 -3.74 -36.04
CA LYS A 380 16.75 -3.73 -36.85
C LYS A 380 15.56 -3.22 -36.02
N LYS A 381 15.03 -2.06 -36.38
CA LYS A 381 13.74 -1.52 -35.94
C LYS A 381 12.61 -2.06 -36.81
N TYR A 382 11.38 -1.93 -36.30
CA TYR A 382 10.15 -2.36 -36.99
C TYR A 382 10.08 -3.82 -37.47
N THR A 383 10.87 -4.72 -36.85
CA THR A 383 10.66 -6.16 -37.01
C THR A 383 9.28 -6.59 -36.49
N ASN A 384 8.79 -7.77 -36.88
CA ASN A 384 7.51 -8.30 -36.37
C ASN A 384 7.42 -8.29 -34.83
N GLY A 385 8.50 -8.68 -34.15
CA GLY A 385 8.59 -8.63 -32.69
C GLY A 385 8.60 -7.20 -32.13
N HIS A 386 9.27 -6.26 -32.81
CA HIS A 386 9.28 -4.86 -32.39
C HIS A 386 7.89 -4.21 -32.57
N ILE A 387 7.25 -4.40 -33.73
CA ILE A 387 5.88 -3.93 -34.01
C ILE A 387 4.90 -4.49 -32.97
N HIS A 388 5.00 -5.78 -32.64
CA HIS A 388 4.14 -6.38 -31.62
C HIS A 388 4.32 -5.70 -30.25
N LYS A 389 5.56 -5.46 -29.81
CA LYS A 389 5.84 -4.73 -28.56
C LYS A 389 5.30 -3.30 -28.62
N MET A 390 5.50 -2.58 -29.73
CA MET A 390 4.95 -1.23 -29.93
C MET A 390 3.42 -1.22 -29.82
N ALA A 391 2.76 -2.18 -30.47
CA ALA A 391 1.31 -2.34 -30.43
C ALA A 391 0.80 -2.62 -29.00
N ILE A 392 1.47 -3.50 -28.24
CA ILE A 392 1.14 -3.75 -26.83
C ILE A 392 1.22 -2.46 -26.02
N TRP A 393 2.35 -1.73 -26.07
CA TRP A 393 2.51 -0.52 -25.26
C TRP A 393 1.58 0.62 -25.67
N ARG A 394 1.24 0.73 -26.97
CA ARG A 394 0.20 1.66 -27.45
C ARG A 394 -1.17 1.29 -26.88
N THR A 395 -1.53 0.01 -26.92
CA THR A 395 -2.80 -0.49 -26.38
C THR A 395 -2.89 -0.28 -24.88
N LEU A 396 -1.82 -0.57 -24.13
CA LEU A 396 -1.75 -0.31 -22.68
C LEU A 396 -1.83 1.18 -22.36
N SER A 397 -1.24 2.04 -23.19
CA SER A 397 -1.38 3.50 -23.05
C SER A 397 -2.83 3.94 -23.19
N GLN A 398 -3.55 3.40 -24.18
CA GLN A 398 -4.97 3.67 -24.40
C GLN A 398 -5.83 3.11 -23.27
N PHE A 399 -5.53 1.90 -22.80
CA PHE A 399 -6.15 1.26 -21.65
C PHE A 399 -6.04 2.13 -20.40
N VAL A 400 -4.85 2.65 -20.09
CA VAL A 400 -4.62 3.48 -18.90
C VAL A 400 -5.38 4.80 -18.97
N MET A 401 -5.52 5.40 -20.14
CA MET A 401 -6.33 6.61 -20.32
C MET A 401 -7.82 6.32 -20.15
N TRP A 402 -8.30 5.19 -20.69
CA TRP A 402 -9.66 4.72 -20.47
C TRP A 402 -9.92 4.45 -18.99
N LEU A 403 -9.01 3.73 -18.32
CA LEU A 403 -9.13 3.37 -16.90
C LEU A 403 -9.18 4.62 -16.01
N TYR A 404 -8.33 5.62 -16.28
CA TYR A 404 -8.39 6.90 -15.58
C TYR A 404 -9.79 7.49 -15.67
N ARG A 405 -10.35 7.58 -16.88
CA ARG A 405 -11.67 8.17 -17.08
C ARG A 405 -12.77 7.36 -16.38
N GLU A 406 -12.84 6.05 -16.60
CA GLU A 406 -13.94 5.25 -16.03
C GLU A 406 -13.87 5.22 -14.50
N TRP A 407 -12.66 5.19 -13.93
CA TRP A 407 -12.48 5.28 -12.50
C TRP A 407 -12.82 6.67 -11.97
N THR A 408 -12.34 7.76 -12.59
CA THR A 408 -12.76 9.13 -12.21
C THR A 408 -14.27 9.34 -12.34
N ARG A 409 -14.92 8.73 -13.34
CA ARG A 409 -16.38 8.73 -13.48
C ARG A 409 -17.05 8.08 -12.27
N TYR A 410 -16.56 6.91 -11.88
CA TYR A 410 -17.04 6.18 -10.71
C TYR A 410 -16.85 7.00 -9.41
N GLU A 411 -15.78 7.78 -9.31
CA GLU A 411 -15.55 8.65 -8.15
C GLU A 411 -16.53 9.83 -8.03
N GLY A 412 -17.34 10.12 -9.06
CA GLY A 412 -18.34 11.17 -9.04
C GLY A 412 -17.79 12.57 -9.27
N ASP A 413 -16.69 12.71 -10.02
CA ASP A 413 -16.15 14.00 -10.47
C ASP A 413 -16.48 14.23 -11.97
N PRO A 414 -17.73 14.65 -12.29
CA PRO A 414 -18.15 14.91 -13.66
C PRO A 414 -17.53 16.20 -14.23
N GLU A 415 -17.04 17.14 -13.43
CA GLU A 415 -16.51 18.43 -13.94
C GLU A 415 -15.16 18.31 -14.65
N LYS A 416 -14.43 17.20 -14.45
CA LYS A 416 -13.27 16.86 -15.29
C LYS A 416 -13.64 16.26 -16.66
N PHE A 417 -14.92 16.18 -17.00
CA PHE A 417 -15.38 15.62 -18.28
C PHE A 417 -15.36 16.65 -19.40
N VAL A 418 -14.34 16.55 -20.25
CA VAL A 418 -14.55 16.74 -21.69
C VAL A 418 -14.66 15.34 -22.28
N LEU A 419 -15.81 15.02 -22.90
CA LEU A 419 -15.97 13.77 -23.63
C LEU A 419 -14.90 13.72 -24.72
N ASP A 420 -13.89 12.87 -24.53
CA ASP A 420 -12.92 12.55 -25.57
C ASP A 420 -13.57 11.52 -26.50
N PRO A 421 -13.98 11.90 -27.73
CA PRO A 421 -14.68 11.01 -28.64
C PRO A 421 -13.81 9.81 -29.08
N GLU A 422 -12.49 9.85 -28.85
CA GLU A 422 -11.56 8.78 -29.24
C GLU A 422 -11.73 7.49 -28.39
N TYR A 423 -12.43 7.55 -27.25
CA TYR A 423 -12.59 6.41 -26.34
C TYR A 423 -14.04 6.27 -25.86
N PRO A 424 -14.94 5.50 -26.48
CA PRO A 424 -16.28 5.26 -25.89
C PRO A 424 -16.17 4.49 -24.56
N SER A 425 -17.18 4.60 -23.68
CA SER A 425 -17.26 3.76 -22.47
C SER A 425 -17.56 2.30 -22.85
N MET A 426 -17.14 1.32 -22.05
CA MET A 426 -17.35 -0.10 -22.38
C MET A 426 -18.83 -0.46 -22.52
N ARG A 427 -19.71 0.14 -21.69
CA ARG A 427 -21.17 -0.01 -21.83
C ARG A 427 -21.68 0.48 -23.20
N GLN A 428 -21.11 1.57 -23.74
CA GLN A 428 -21.46 2.04 -25.09
C GLN A 428 -20.91 1.12 -26.19
N VAL A 429 -19.77 0.47 -25.95
CA VAL A 429 -19.20 -0.52 -26.87
C VAL A 429 -20.08 -1.77 -26.92
N GLU A 430 -20.52 -2.29 -25.78
CA GLU A 430 -21.41 -3.46 -25.73
C GLU A 430 -22.76 -3.20 -26.39
N VAL A 431 -23.36 -2.03 -26.18
CA VAL A 431 -24.61 -1.65 -26.86
C VAL A 431 -24.41 -1.61 -28.38
N ARG A 432 -23.27 -1.10 -28.85
CA ARG A 432 -22.94 -1.06 -30.29
C ARG A 432 -22.63 -2.44 -30.87
N GLN A 433 -21.96 -3.30 -30.10
CA GLN A 433 -21.64 -4.68 -30.52
C GLN A 433 -22.86 -5.61 -30.48
N LYS A 434 -23.87 -5.31 -29.65
CA LYS A 434 -25.15 -6.04 -29.66
C LYS A 434 -26.12 -5.55 -30.73
N ALA A 435 -25.93 -4.33 -31.22
CA ALA A 435 -26.76 -3.71 -32.26
C ALA A 435 -26.22 -3.94 -33.69
N ALA A 436 -25.00 -4.44 -33.83
CA ALA A 436 -24.35 -4.84 -35.08
C ALA A 436 -24.24 -6.36 -35.13
#